data_AF-A0A0C6FHC7-F1
#
_entry.id   AF-A0A0C6FHC7-F1
#
_cell.length_a   1.000
_cell.length_b   1.000
_cell.length_c   1.000
_cell.angle_alpha   90.00
_cell.angle_beta   90.00
_cell.angle_gamma   90.00
#
_symmetry.space_group_name_H-M   'P 1'
#
loop_
_entity.id
_entity.type
_entity.pdbx_description
1 polymer ?
#
loop_
_entity_poly.entity_id
_entity_poly.type
_entity_poly.pdbx_seq_one_letter_code
_entity_poly.pdbx_strand_id
1 'polypeptide(L)'
;MVQVNVKILLVEDDPSFLEIVAPIICEFGVDISLSVARSRDSAIAMLTENIFDLVILDLKIPIIDDALDADAEHGRYVLNKTRDVAGGTPLIILTGSPAESFIDAFLVHSEQVDVWGDQTKMATVRFLRKSQLDELPGVISPCIEAVRAVSYVEIRPNGKQVNLDWAQDRLIRIFVRRRGGVSCSVYRIGGGLSGAHVFRVAVWDESGAPLLNAVLKIGTREMVETECRNYDRHAQRLNERATPRLLEDIRFGAGPIYAVSYRLAETYTNTMFEVALENSERAAKVATSADALLAPWREGVHETRRTIRDIRRRMLNDEKTAKIAAKYGLNWIGSFESRPVQVRWCCVHGDFHGGNMLIDNNDAPIFIDYGDIGEGPASIDWVMLELSILFHPDGCARGSDWPTLENCSNWSDIDVFASDTSLTPYLRACRDAAHRAGAGPREVAACAYAYVLRQLNYEDTDKARALAIINGVKRFIEVAT
;
A
#
# COMPACT_ATOMS: atom_id res chain seq x y z
N MET A 1 -13.87 -19.42 17.18
CA MET A 1 -13.18 -19.82 15.94
C MET A 1 -14.00 -19.31 14.78
N VAL A 2 -13.42 -18.53 13.87
CA VAL A 2 -14.09 -18.22 12.59
C VAL A 2 -14.20 -19.54 11.86
N GLN A 3 -15.41 -20.03 11.64
CA GLN A 3 -15.65 -21.21 10.83
C GLN A 3 -15.21 -20.86 9.41
N VAL A 4 -14.11 -21.45 8.97
CA VAL A 4 -13.62 -21.19 7.62
C VAL A 4 -14.46 -22.00 6.67
N ASN A 5 -15.14 -21.29 5.77
CA ASN A 5 -15.85 -21.90 4.66
C ASN A 5 -15.07 -21.71 3.37
N VAL A 6 -14.82 -22.80 2.63
CA VAL A 6 -14.29 -22.76 1.27
C VAL A 6 -15.41 -22.30 0.35
N LYS A 7 -15.23 -21.16 -0.30
CA LYS A 7 -16.26 -20.55 -1.16
C LYS A 7 -16.03 -20.95 -2.61
N ILE A 8 -17.00 -21.65 -3.20
CA ILE A 8 -16.95 -22.11 -4.58
C ILE A 8 -18.08 -21.46 -5.37
N LEU A 9 -17.75 -20.85 -6.51
CA LEU A 9 -18.73 -20.38 -7.48
C LEU A 9 -18.85 -21.39 -8.61
N LEU A 10 -20.05 -21.93 -8.82
CA LEU A 10 -20.41 -22.74 -9.98
C LEU A 10 -21.24 -21.90 -10.95
N VAL A 11 -20.78 -21.76 -12.18
CA VAL A 11 -21.47 -21.05 -13.25
C VAL A 11 -21.94 -22.06 -14.29
N GLU A 12 -23.24 -22.36 -14.29
CA GLU A 12 -23.87 -23.38 -15.12
C GLU A 12 -25.38 -23.10 -15.19
N ASP A 13 -25.95 -23.12 -16.39
CA ASP A 13 -27.39 -22.87 -16.62
C ASP A 13 -28.23 -24.14 -16.63
N ASP A 14 -27.67 -25.31 -16.98
CA ASP A 14 -28.41 -26.57 -17.05
C ASP A 14 -28.74 -27.12 -15.64
N PRO A 15 -30.03 -27.17 -15.25
CA PRO A 15 -30.43 -27.69 -13.94
C PRO A 15 -30.05 -29.16 -13.73
N SER A 16 -30.09 -29.98 -14.78
CA SER A 16 -29.70 -31.39 -14.68
C SER A 16 -28.21 -31.55 -14.40
N PHE A 17 -27.39 -30.65 -14.94
CA PHE A 17 -25.96 -30.66 -14.69
C PHE A 17 -25.63 -30.15 -13.28
N LEU A 18 -26.33 -29.13 -12.80
CA LEU A 18 -26.23 -28.66 -11.41
C LEU A 18 -26.55 -29.76 -10.40
N GLU A 19 -27.57 -30.58 -10.66
CA GLU A 19 -27.94 -31.73 -9.82
C GLU A 19 -26.84 -32.81 -9.73
N ILE A 20 -25.93 -32.85 -10.70
CA ILE A 20 -24.78 -33.78 -10.71
C ILE A 20 -23.57 -33.15 -10.00
N VAL A 21 -23.22 -31.91 -10.35
CA VAL A 21 -21.97 -31.28 -9.89
C VAL A 21 -22.07 -30.78 -8.46
N ALA A 22 -23.21 -30.23 -8.03
CA ALA A 22 -23.36 -29.69 -6.69
C ALA A 22 -23.16 -30.75 -5.59
N PRO A 23 -23.74 -31.98 -5.68
CA PRO A 23 -23.45 -33.04 -4.73
C PRO A 23 -21.97 -33.42 -4.65
N ILE A 24 -21.28 -33.54 -5.80
CA ILE A 24 -19.84 -33.86 -5.85
C ILE A 24 -19.03 -32.82 -5.07
N ILE A 25 -19.36 -31.54 -5.20
CA ILE A 25 -18.69 -30.45 -4.48
C ILE A 25 -19.01 -30.52 -2.98
N CYS A 26 -20.28 -30.75 -2.62
CA CYS A 26 -20.73 -30.80 -1.24
C CYS A 26 -20.21 -32.02 -0.46
N GLU A 27 -19.84 -33.11 -1.14
CA GLU A 27 -19.20 -34.29 -0.53
C GLU A 27 -17.88 -33.98 0.17
N PHE A 28 -17.21 -32.88 -0.22
CA PHE A 28 -15.94 -32.48 0.40
C PHE A 28 -16.10 -32.00 1.85
N GLY A 29 -17.29 -31.58 2.28
CA GLY A 29 -17.55 -31.25 3.69
C GLY A 29 -18.56 -30.12 3.92
N VAL A 30 -18.99 -29.98 5.17
CA VAL A 30 -19.95 -28.95 5.63
C VAL A 30 -19.36 -27.54 5.66
N ASP A 31 -18.04 -27.43 5.53
CA ASP A 31 -17.29 -26.19 5.39
C ASP A 31 -17.26 -25.69 3.93
N ILE A 32 -17.89 -26.38 2.98
CA ILE A 32 -18.02 -25.87 1.62
C ILE A 32 -19.24 -24.94 1.52
N SER A 33 -19.03 -23.74 1.00
CA SER A 33 -20.08 -22.78 0.64
C SER A 33 -20.16 -22.69 -0.89
N LEU A 34 -21.17 -23.35 -1.46
CA LEU A 34 -21.42 -23.35 -2.90
C LEU A 34 -22.39 -22.22 -3.26
N SER A 35 -21.99 -21.36 -4.19
CA SER A 35 -22.84 -20.36 -4.85
C SER A 35 -23.02 -20.74 -6.31
N VAL A 36 -24.22 -20.55 -6.86
CA VAL A 36 -24.55 -20.92 -8.25
C VAL A 36 -25.00 -19.69 -9.01
N ALA A 37 -24.35 -19.42 -10.15
CA ALA A 37 -24.79 -18.46 -11.14
C ALA A 37 -25.25 -19.19 -12.40
N ARG A 38 -26.39 -18.78 -12.96
CA ARG A 38 -27.00 -19.42 -14.14
C ARG A 38 -26.79 -18.65 -15.43
N SER A 39 -26.07 -17.54 -15.39
CA SER A 39 -25.79 -16.72 -16.54
C SER A 39 -24.54 -15.88 -16.37
N ARG A 40 -24.13 -15.24 -17.46
CA ARG A 40 -23.01 -14.29 -17.46
C ARG A 40 -23.21 -13.19 -16.43
N ASP A 41 -24.36 -12.52 -16.45
CA ASP A 41 -24.61 -11.34 -15.63
C ASP A 41 -24.72 -11.69 -14.14
N SER A 42 -25.35 -12.82 -13.80
CA SER A 42 -25.38 -13.31 -12.41
C SER A 42 -23.98 -13.70 -11.91
N ALA A 43 -23.15 -14.33 -12.75
CA ALA A 43 -21.78 -14.65 -12.39
C ALA A 43 -20.93 -13.39 -12.15
N ILE A 44 -21.05 -12.37 -13.02
CA ILE A 44 -20.33 -11.10 -12.86
C ILE A 44 -20.73 -10.39 -11.57
N ALA A 45 -22.03 -10.34 -11.26
CA ALA A 45 -22.53 -9.73 -10.03
C ALA A 45 -21.93 -10.43 -8.81
N MET A 46 -21.98 -11.78 -8.76
CA MET A 46 -21.42 -12.56 -7.66
C MET A 46 -19.90 -12.34 -7.50
N LEU A 47 -19.14 -12.34 -8.60
CA LEU A 47 -17.69 -12.10 -8.59
C LEU A 47 -17.31 -10.68 -8.14
N THR A 48 -18.21 -9.72 -8.32
CA THR A 48 -18.00 -8.32 -7.92
C THR A 48 -18.31 -8.12 -6.44
N GLU A 49 -19.29 -8.87 -5.90
CA GLU A 49 -19.75 -8.73 -4.52
C GLU A 49 -19.05 -9.67 -3.53
N ASN A 50 -18.48 -10.78 -4.02
CA ASN A 50 -17.92 -11.84 -3.18
C ASN A 50 -16.52 -12.27 -3.62
N ILE A 51 -15.77 -12.85 -2.69
CA ILE A 51 -14.48 -13.50 -2.96
C ILE A 51 -14.70 -15.01 -2.91
N PHE A 52 -14.25 -15.69 -3.96
CA PHE A 52 -14.30 -17.15 -4.09
C PHE A 52 -12.90 -17.76 -4.08
N ASP A 53 -12.80 -18.94 -3.49
CA ASP A 53 -11.59 -19.77 -3.45
C ASP A 53 -11.42 -20.57 -4.74
N LEU A 54 -12.51 -20.87 -5.43
CA LEU A 54 -12.54 -21.63 -6.68
C LEU A 54 -13.72 -21.20 -7.53
N VAL A 55 -13.52 -21.08 -8.84
CA VAL A 55 -14.59 -20.89 -9.82
C VAL A 55 -14.65 -22.10 -10.73
N ILE A 56 -15.85 -22.65 -10.92
CA ILE A 56 -16.14 -23.70 -11.91
C ILE A 56 -17.09 -23.08 -12.92
N LEU A 57 -16.72 -23.09 -14.19
CA LEU A 57 -17.38 -22.32 -15.24
C LEU A 57 -17.71 -23.22 -16.43
N ASP A 58 -18.98 -23.36 -16.76
CA ASP A 58 -19.37 -23.75 -18.12
C ASP A 58 -19.18 -22.58 -19.07
N LEU A 59 -18.69 -22.87 -20.27
CA LEU A 59 -18.47 -21.83 -21.28
C LEU A 59 -19.76 -21.38 -21.93
N LYS A 60 -20.65 -22.32 -22.21
CA LYS A 60 -21.83 -22.08 -23.03
C LYS A 60 -23.04 -21.75 -22.14
N ILE A 61 -23.04 -20.51 -21.65
CA ILE A 61 -24.07 -19.99 -20.74
C ILE A 61 -24.86 -18.84 -21.40
N PRO A 62 -26.10 -18.58 -20.97
CA PRO A 62 -26.88 -17.44 -21.46
C PRO A 62 -26.39 -16.10 -20.88
N ILE A 63 -26.85 -14.99 -21.47
CA ILE A 63 -26.49 -13.64 -21.01
C ILE A 63 -27.10 -13.36 -19.63
N ILE A 64 -28.39 -13.62 -19.50
CA ILE A 64 -29.18 -13.47 -18.27
C ILE A 64 -29.80 -14.81 -17.89
N ASP A 65 -30.21 -14.94 -16.63
CA ASP A 65 -30.82 -16.17 -16.14
C ASP A 65 -32.07 -16.51 -16.96
N ASP A 66 -32.24 -17.80 -17.26
CA ASP A 66 -33.34 -18.39 -18.05
C ASP A 66 -33.47 -17.93 -19.52
N ALA A 67 -32.49 -17.18 -20.06
CA ALA A 67 -32.46 -16.86 -21.49
C ALA A 67 -32.01 -18.04 -22.35
N LEU A 68 -32.43 -18.06 -23.62
CA LEU A 68 -32.15 -19.13 -24.58
C LEU A 68 -31.00 -18.77 -25.55
N ASP A 69 -30.14 -17.83 -25.15
CA ASP A 69 -29.05 -17.27 -25.96
C ASP A 69 -27.67 -17.81 -25.56
N ALA A 70 -27.60 -19.05 -25.07
CA ALA A 70 -26.38 -19.65 -24.56
C ALA A 70 -25.25 -19.70 -25.61
N ASP A 71 -24.11 -19.06 -25.30
CA ASP A 71 -22.97 -18.89 -26.20
C ASP A 71 -21.65 -18.94 -25.41
N ALA A 72 -20.59 -19.49 -26.02
CA ALA A 72 -19.28 -19.63 -25.40
C ALA A 72 -18.61 -18.26 -25.10
N GLU A 73 -18.93 -17.22 -25.87
CA GLU A 73 -18.41 -15.87 -25.63
C GLU A 73 -18.90 -15.29 -24.30
N HIS A 74 -20.03 -15.75 -23.78
CA HIS A 74 -20.54 -15.34 -22.47
C HIS A 74 -19.69 -15.92 -21.34
N GLY A 75 -19.38 -17.22 -21.36
CA GLY A 75 -18.45 -17.81 -20.41
C GLY A 75 -17.04 -17.22 -20.52
N ARG A 76 -16.56 -16.95 -21.74
CA ARG A 76 -15.30 -16.25 -21.96
C ARG A 76 -15.27 -14.85 -21.32
N TYR A 77 -16.38 -14.13 -21.34
CA TYR A 77 -16.49 -12.86 -20.64
C TYR A 77 -16.36 -13.04 -19.12
N VAL A 78 -17.02 -14.05 -18.54
CA VAL A 78 -16.88 -14.38 -17.11
C VAL A 78 -15.43 -14.71 -16.76
N LEU A 79 -14.74 -15.52 -17.58
CA LEU A 79 -13.32 -15.85 -17.40
C LEU A 79 -12.43 -14.60 -17.34
N ASN A 80 -12.58 -13.68 -18.30
CA ASN A 80 -11.82 -12.43 -18.30
C ASN A 80 -12.15 -11.59 -17.06
N LYS A 81 -13.44 -11.49 -16.71
CA LYS A 81 -13.87 -10.74 -15.52
C LYS A 81 -13.27 -11.32 -14.24
N THR A 82 -13.24 -12.63 -14.07
CA THR A 82 -12.61 -13.30 -12.93
C THR A 82 -11.13 -12.93 -12.81
N ARG A 83 -10.39 -12.90 -13.93
CA ARG A 83 -8.99 -12.48 -13.94
C ARG A 83 -8.80 -11.02 -13.52
N ASP A 84 -9.72 -10.15 -13.91
CA ASP A 84 -9.65 -8.72 -13.59
C ASP A 84 -9.95 -8.44 -12.11
N VAL A 85 -10.93 -9.13 -11.51
CA VAL A 85 -11.42 -8.84 -10.14
C VAL A 85 -10.86 -9.77 -9.07
N ALA A 86 -10.46 -10.98 -9.45
CA ALA A 86 -10.01 -12.06 -8.57
C ALA A 86 -8.79 -12.77 -9.18
N GLY A 87 -7.79 -11.99 -9.59
CA GLY A 87 -6.53 -12.51 -10.12
C GLY A 87 -5.95 -13.59 -9.19
N GLY A 88 -5.61 -14.76 -9.76
CA GLY A 88 -5.07 -15.91 -9.03
C GLY A 88 -6.09 -16.85 -8.40
N THR A 89 -7.39 -16.53 -8.38
CA THR A 89 -8.41 -17.53 -8.01
C THR A 89 -8.40 -18.66 -9.05
N PRO A 90 -8.19 -19.92 -8.64
CA PRO A 90 -8.26 -21.06 -9.54
C PRO A 90 -9.61 -21.13 -10.25
N LEU A 91 -9.59 -21.38 -11.55
CA LEU A 91 -10.77 -21.50 -12.40
C LEU A 91 -10.72 -22.81 -13.18
N ILE A 92 -11.79 -23.58 -13.10
CA ILE A 92 -11.98 -24.83 -13.85
C ILE A 92 -13.05 -24.60 -14.90
N ILE A 93 -12.67 -24.72 -16.15
CA ILE A 93 -13.57 -24.60 -17.30
C ILE A 93 -14.11 -25.98 -17.63
N LEU A 94 -15.43 -26.11 -17.63
CA LEU A 94 -16.15 -27.28 -18.10
C LEU A 94 -16.48 -27.08 -19.57
N THR A 95 -16.03 -28.00 -20.43
CA THR A 95 -16.28 -27.92 -21.89
C THR A 95 -16.82 -29.23 -22.45
N GLY A 96 -17.73 -29.12 -23.42
CA GLY A 96 -18.29 -30.28 -24.15
C GLY A 96 -17.44 -30.73 -25.34
N SER A 97 -16.49 -29.91 -25.84
CA SER A 97 -15.72 -30.22 -27.05
C SER A 97 -14.28 -29.69 -27.00
N PRO A 98 -13.27 -30.49 -27.42
CA PRO A 98 -11.88 -30.05 -27.49
C PRO A 98 -11.56 -29.08 -28.65
N ALA A 99 -12.53 -28.76 -29.52
CA ALA A 99 -12.30 -27.99 -30.76
C ALA A 99 -12.39 -26.46 -30.57
N GLU A 100 -12.54 -25.96 -29.35
CA GLU A 100 -12.58 -24.53 -29.07
C GLU A 100 -11.18 -23.93 -29.23
N SER A 101 -10.92 -23.35 -30.41
CA SER A 101 -9.62 -22.77 -30.80
C SER A 101 -9.01 -21.75 -29.82
N PHE A 102 -9.81 -21.19 -28.90
CA PHE A 102 -9.31 -20.29 -27.87
C PHE A 102 -8.64 -21.01 -26.70
N ILE A 103 -8.94 -22.28 -26.43
CA ILE A 103 -8.37 -23.05 -25.30
C ILE A 103 -6.84 -23.02 -25.33
N ASP A 104 -6.25 -23.24 -26.50
CA ASP A 104 -4.79 -23.20 -26.69
C ASP A 104 -4.22 -21.81 -26.39
N ALA A 105 -4.92 -20.75 -26.78
CA ALA A 105 -4.50 -19.38 -26.48
C ALA A 105 -4.54 -19.09 -24.96
N PHE A 106 -5.47 -19.68 -24.20
CA PHE A 106 -5.52 -19.51 -22.75
C PHE A 106 -4.49 -20.36 -22.01
N LEU A 107 -4.20 -21.57 -22.48
CA LEU A 107 -3.14 -22.41 -21.89
C LEU A 107 -1.76 -21.76 -22.01
N VAL A 108 -1.47 -21.09 -23.12
CA VAL A 108 -0.22 -20.32 -23.31
C VAL A 108 -0.07 -19.19 -22.29
N HIS A 109 -1.18 -18.63 -21.79
CA HIS A 109 -1.21 -17.55 -20.79
C HIS A 109 -1.66 -18.03 -19.41
N SER A 110 -1.61 -19.34 -19.13
CA SER A 110 -1.91 -19.86 -17.79
C SER A 110 -0.71 -19.69 -16.88
N GLU A 111 -0.78 -18.73 -15.96
CA GLU A 111 0.26 -18.54 -14.95
C GLU A 111 0.32 -19.74 -13.99
N GLN A 112 1.55 -20.18 -13.68
CA GLN A 112 1.84 -21.17 -12.66
C GLN A 112 2.22 -20.44 -11.37
N VAL A 113 1.27 -20.38 -10.43
CA VAL A 113 1.41 -19.54 -9.24
C VAL A 113 1.13 -20.34 -7.98
N ASP A 114 1.82 -19.99 -6.90
CA ASP A 114 1.52 -20.48 -5.55
C ASP A 114 0.43 -19.58 -4.94
N VAL A 115 -0.83 -20.01 -5.01
CA VAL A 115 -1.98 -19.23 -4.54
C VAL A 115 -2.10 -19.26 -3.01
N TRP A 116 -1.77 -20.41 -2.40
CA TRP A 116 -2.13 -20.74 -1.01
C TRP A 116 -0.94 -20.80 -0.05
N GLY A 117 0.25 -20.50 -0.56
CA GLY A 117 1.49 -20.39 0.21
C GLY A 117 2.12 -21.73 0.57
N ASP A 118 1.78 -22.81 -0.12
CA ASP A 118 2.33 -24.15 0.11
C ASP A 118 3.54 -24.47 -0.77
N GLN A 119 4.10 -23.46 -1.45
CA GLN A 119 5.20 -23.58 -2.41
C GLN A 119 4.87 -24.46 -3.63
N THR A 120 3.61 -24.89 -3.76
CA THR A 120 3.15 -25.68 -4.89
C THR A 120 2.53 -24.74 -5.91
N LYS A 121 3.15 -24.69 -7.10
CA LYS A 121 2.60 -23.91 -8.21
C LYS A 121 1.46 -24.68 -8.86
N MET A 122 0.35 -24.00 -9.10
CA MET A 122 -0.77 -24.53 -9.87
C MET A 122 -1.15 -23.62 -11.02
N ALA A 123 -1.70 -24.23 -12.07
CA ALA A 123 -2.35 -23.51 -13.15
C ALA A 123 -3.59 -22.80 -12.59
N THR A 124 -3.66 -21.48 -12.77
CA THR A 124 -4.85 -20.71 -12.38
C THR A 124 -6.06 -21.02 -13.26
N VAL A 125 -5.86 -21.58 -14.45
CA VAL A 125 -6.93 -22.04 -15.34
C VAL A 125 -6.71 -23.51 -15.69
N ARG A 126 -7.72 -24.35 -15.46
CA ARG A 126 -7.74 -25.76 -15.83
C ARG A 126 -8.97 -26.05 -16.69
N PHE A 127 -8.86 -27.06 -17.54
CA PHE A 127 -9.97 -27.53 -18.37
C PHE A 127 -10.35 -28.94 -17.96
N LEU A 128 -11.65 -29.20 -17.87
CA LEU A 128 -12.20 -30.52 -17.65
C LEU A 128 -13.34 -30.75 -18.65
N ARG A 129 -13.35 -31.91 -19.31
CA ARG A 129 -14.44 -32.24 -20.21
C ARG A 129 -15.68 -32.62 -19.40
N LYS A 130 -16.87 -32.20 -19.85
CA LYS A 130 -18.13 -32.62 -19.21
C LYS A 130 -18.32 -34.14 -19.21
N SER A 131 -17.65 -34.88 -20.11
CA SER A 131 -17.63 -36.35 -20.12
C SER A 131 -16.71 -37.00 -19.08
N GLN A 132 -15.84 -36.23 -18.42
CA GLN A 132 -14.84 -36.69 -17.44
C GLN A 132 -15.15 -36.10 -16.04
N LEU A 133 -16.43 -35.89 -15.73
CA LEU A 133 -16.84 -35.31 -14.45
C LEU A 133 -16.45 -36.18 -13.24
N ASP A 134 -16.25 -37.48 -13.45
CA ASP A 134 -15.71 -38.40 -12.46
C ASP A 134 -14.30 -38.03 -11.99
N GLU A 135 -13.54 -37.28 -12.80
CA GLU A 135 -12.22 -36.75 -12.42
C GLU A 135 -12.30 -35.44 -11.61
N LEU A 136 -13.46 -34.75 -11.60
CA LEU A 136 -13.65 -33.46 -10.93
C LEU A 136 -13.20 -33.48 -9.46
N PRO A 137 -13.51 -34.50 -8.63
CA PRO A 137 -13.01 -34.57 -7.25
C PRO A 137 -11.50 -34.46 -7.16
N GLY A 138 -10.75 -35.17 -8.01
CA GLY A 138 -9.29 -35.12 -8.05
C GLY A 138 -8.75 -33.77 -8.53
N VAL A 139 -9.51 -33.04 -9.33
CA VAL A 139 -9.16 -31.69 -9.78
C VAL A 139 -9.36 -30.66 -8.66
N ILE A 140 -10.43 -30.76 -7.87
CA ILE A 140 -10.78 -29.77 -6.83
C ILE A 140 -10.16 -30.05 -5.46
N SER A 141 -9.91 -31.33 -5.11
CA SER A 141 -9.36 -31.71 -3.79
C SER A 141 -8.10 -30.92 -3.40
N PRO A 142 -7.08 -30.78 -4.28
CA PRO A 142 -5.87 -30.05 -3.91
C PRO A 142 -6.13 -28.58 -3.58
N CYS A 143 -7.10 -27.95 -4.25
CA CYS A 143 -7.47 -26.56 -3.97
C CYS A 143 -8.18 -26.45 -2.61
N ILE A 144 -9.15 -27.34 -2.34
CA ILE A 144 -9.90 -27.36 -1.08
C ILE A 144 -8.96 -27.63 0.10
N GLU A 145 -8.07 -28.61 -0.02
CA GLU A 145 -7.08 -28.94 1.00
C GLU A 145 -6.14 -27.76 1.28
N ALA A 146 -5.65 -27.10 0.24
CA ALA A 146 -4.76 -25.95 0.39
C ALA A 146 -5.47 -24.76 1.08
N VAL A 147 -6.73 -24.47 0.72
CA VAL A 147 -7.56 -23.44 1.37
C VAL A 147 -7.74 -23.75 2.86
N ARG A 148 -8.10 -24.98 3.22
CA ARG A 148 -8.22 -25.42 4.62
C ARG A 148 -6.90 -25.26 5.38
N ALA A 149 -5.80 -25.60 4.72
CA ALA A 149 -4.48 -25.52 5.32
C ALA A 149 -4.04 -24.06 5.59
N VAL A 150 -4.47 -23.09 4.77
CA VAL A 150 -4.34 -21.63 5.08
C VAL A 150 -5.03 -21.31 6.40
N SER A 151 -6.22 -21.84 6.62
CA SER A 151 -7.03 -21.60 7.82
C SER A 151 -6.48 -22.23 9.10
N TYR A 152 -5.62 -23.24 8.99
CA TYR A 152 -4.99 -23.87 10.14
C TYR A 152 -3.77 -23.11 10.69
N VAL A 153 -3.34 -22.03 10.03
CA VAL A 153 -2.27 -21.16 10.56
C VAL A 153 -2.77 -20.46 11.82
N GLU A 154 -2.20 -20.70 12.99
CA GLU A 154 -2.70 -20.07 14.21
C GLU A 154 -2.28 -18.59 14.30
N ILE A 155 -3.25 -17.68 14.50
CA ILE A 155 -2.95 -16.28 14.83
C ILE A 155 -3.05 -16.11 16.34
N ARG A 156 -1.89 -16.06 16.99
CA ARG A 156 -1.78 -15.96 18.45
C ARG A 156 -2.26 -14.58 18.93
N PRO A 157 -3.08 -14.50 19.98
CA PRO A 157 -3.39 -13.23 20.63
C PRO A 157 -2.12 -12.60 21.20
N ASN A 158 -1.90 -11.30 21.02
CA ASN A 158 -0.77 -10.61 21.64
C ASN A 158 -1.16 -9.37 22.44
N GLY A 159 -2.11 -9.52 23.36
CA GLY A 159 -2.48 -8.50 24.35
C GLY A 159 -3.23 -7.27 23.79
N LYS A 160 -3.15 -7.01 22.48
CA LYS A 160 -4.03 -6.09 21.74
C LYS A 160 -4.71 -6.87 20.62
N GLN A 161 -6.04 -6.90 20.62
CA GLN A 161 -6.79 -7.55 19.55
C GLN A 161 -6.69 -6.69 18.29
N VAL A 162 -6.11 -7.24 17.22
CA VAL A 162 -6.15 -6.62 15.89
C VAL A 162 -7.40 -7.12 15.19
N ASN A 163 -8.28 -6.19 14.81
CA ASN A 163 -9.44 -6.54 13.99
C ASN A 163 -8.98 -6.64 12.53
N LEU A 164 -8.84 -7.87 12.04
CA LEU A 164 -8.52 -8.17 10.65
C LEU A 164 -9.81 -8.45 9.89
N ASP A 165 -9.99 -7.85 8.72
CA ASP A 165 -10.99 -8.35 7.79
C ASP A 165 -10.58 -9.71 7.23
N TRP A 166 -11.52 -10.40 6.58
CA TRP A 166 -11.30 -11.75 6.06
C TRP A 166 -10.14 -11.82 5.06
N ALA A 167 -9.95 -10.80 4.21
CA ALA A 167 -8.94 -10.82 3.17
C ALA A 167 -7.54 -10.52 3.75
N GLN A 168 -7.46 -9.61 4.74
CA GLN A 168 -6.24 -9.32 5.49
C GLN A 168 -5.76 -10.54 6.27
N ASP A 169 -6.65 -11.19 7.03
CA ASP A 169 -6.37 -12.43 7.75
C ASP A 169 -5.83 -13.50 6.80
N ARG A 170 -6.48 -13.65 5.63
CA ARG A 170 -6.05 -14.63 4.63
C ARG A 170 -4.68 -14.35 4.04
N LEU A 171 -4.37 -13.11 3.64
CA LEU A 171 -3.04 -12.76 3.12
C LEU A 171 -1.93 -13.01 4.13
N ILE A 172 -2.18 -12.69 5.41
CA ILE A 172 -1.22 -12.94 6.50
C ILE A 172 -0.97 -14.45 6.64
N ARG A 173 -2.01 -15.28 6.60
CA ARG A 173 -1.87 -16.74 6.67
C ARG A 173 -1.12 -17.33 5.48
N ILE A 174 -1.41 -16.84 4.26
CA ILE A 174 -0.67 -17.22 3.05
C ILE A 174 0.81 -16.85 3.20
N PHE A 175 1.12 -15.63 3.66
CA PHE A 175 2.50 -15.20 3.92
C PHE A 175 3.20 -16.14 4.91
N VAL A 176 2.56 -16.45 6.03
CA VAL A 176 3.11 -17.32 7.08
C VAL A 176 3.44 -18.71 6.52
N ARG A 177 2.53 -19.30 5.74
CA ARG A 177 2.74 -20.61 5.11
C ARG A 177 3.91 -20.60 4.12
N ARG A 178 4.02 -19.56 3.28
CA ARG A 178 5.15 -19.44 2.33
C ARG A 178 6.51 -19.46 3.02
N ARG A 179 6.55 -19.01 4.27
CA ARG A 179 7.75 -18.99 5.12
C ARG A 179 7.95 -20.25 5.95
N GLY A 180 7.11 -21.28 5.76
CA GLY A 180 7.16 -22.53 6.53
C GLY A 180 6.63 -22.37 7.96
N GLY A 181 5.93 -21.28 8.25
CA GLY A 181 5.34 -21.04 9.56
C GLY A 181 3.97 -21.71 9.70
N VAL A 182 3.64 -22.13 10.92
CA VAL A 182 2.31 -22.66 11.27
C VAL A 182 1.56 -21.75 12.23
N SER A 183 2.23 -20.72 12.76
CA SER A 183 1.60 -19.73 13.62
C SER A 183 2.29 -18.38 13.53
N CYS A 184 1.55 -17.32 13.87
CA CYS A 184 2.06 -15.95 13.88
C CYS A 184 1.40 -15.09 14.96
N SER A 185 1.94 -13.90 15.16
CA SER A 185 1.32 -12.81 15.91
C SER A 185 1.33 -11.58 15.02
N VAL A 186 0.26 -10.80 15.12
CA VAL A 186 -0.01 -9.69 14.22
C VAL A 186 -0.23 -8.42 15.04
N TYR A 187 0.42 -7.34 14.63
CA TYR A 187 0.25 -6.01 15.22
C TYR A 187 0.05 -5.01 14.13
N ARG A 188 -0.99 -4.19 14.23
CA ARG A 188 -1.12 -3.03 13.35
C ARG A 188 -0.13 -1.96 13.81
N ILE A 189 0.75 -1.53 12.92
CA ILE A 189 1.76 -0.49 13.19
C ILE A 189 1.50 0.81 12.42
N GLY A 190 0.58 0.79 11.45
CA GLY A 190 0.22 1.99 10.70
C GLY A 190 -0.89 1.75 9.66
N GLY A 191 -1.16 2.79 8.87
CA GLY A 191 -2.15 2.77 7.80
C GLY A 191 -3.54 3.25 8.22
N GLY A 192 -4.34 3.71 7.25
CA GLY A 192 -5.70 4.22 7.46
C GLY A 192 -6.03 5.52 6.71
N LEU A 193 -5.02 6.33 6.37
CA LEU A 193 -5.20 7.57 5.58
C LEU A 193 -5.15 7.34 4.07
N SER A 194 -4.30 6.39 3.62
CA SER A 194 -4.10 6.03 2.22
C SER A 194 -4.94 4.81 1.78
N GLY A 195 -5.75 4.22 2.66
CA GLY A 195 -6.49 2.99 2.40
C GLY A 195 -5.66 1.70 2.50
N ALA A 196 -4.33 1.81 2.67
CA ALA A 196 -3.46 0.68 2.98
C ALA A 196 -3.34 0.45 4.50
N HIS A 197 -3.11 -0.80 4.89
CA HIS A 197 -2.93 -1.24 6.27
C HIS A 197 -1.56 -1.88 6.45
N VAL A 198 -0.83 -1.48 7.50
CA VAL A 198 0.53 -1.96 7.76
C VAL A 198 0.56 -2.79 9.04
N PHE A 199 1.04 -4.02 8.91
CA PHE A 199 1.09 -5.01 9.98
C PHE A 199 2.53 -5.47 10.22
N ARG A 200 2.94 -5.55 11.48
CA ARG A 200 4.09 -6.34 11.89
C ARG A 200 3.64 -7.77 12.15
N VAL A 201 4.33 -8.74 11.55
CA VAL A 201 4.04 -10.17 11.65
C VAL A 201 5.28 -10.91 12.12
N ALA A 202 5.19 -11.55 13.29
CA ALA A 202 6.19 -12.47 13.78
C ALA A 202 5.74 -13.91 13.48
N VAL A 203 6.64 -14.74 12.94
CA VAL A 203 6.33 -16.07 12.40
C VAL A 203 7.07 -17.15 13.18
N TRP A 204 6.38 -18.25 13.50
CA TRP A 204 6.94 -19.43 14.17
C TRP A 204 6.66 -20.71 13.38
N ASP A 205 7.61 -21.64 13.43
CA ASP A 205 7.46 -23.00 12.90
C ASP A 205 6.65 -23.92 13.83
N GLU A 206 6.51 -25.17 13.43
CA GLU A 206 5.80 -26.23 14.18
C GLU A 206 6.43 -26.57 15.55
N SER A 207 7.74 -26.35 15.70
CA SER A 207 8.44 -26.56 16.97
C SER A 207 8.24 -25.39 17.95
N GLY A 208 7.68 -24.28 17.45
CA GLY A 208 7.57 -23.02 18.18
C GLY A 208 8.83 -22.16 18.10
N ALA A 209 9.79 -22.46 17.23
CA ALA A 209 10.97 -21.64 17.02
C ALA A 209 10.64 -20.41 16.14
N PRO A 210 11.18 -19.22 16.46
CA PRO A 210 10.95 -18.02 15.66
C PRO A 210 11.67 -18.14 14.31
N LEU A 211 10.93 -17.89 13.22
CA LEU A 211 11.45 -17.95 11.85
C LEU A 211 11.79 -16.57 11.31
N LEU A 212 10.88 -15.60 11.50
CA LEU A 212 10.95 -14.31 10.81
C LEU A 212 10.13 -13.24 11.54
N ASN A 213 10.64 -12.01 11.54
CA ASN A 213 9.85 -10.81 11.74
C ASN A 213 9.76 -10.04 10.43
N ALA A 214 8.53 -9.69 10.04
CA ALA A 214 8.25 -8.98 8.81
C ALA A 214 7.25 -7.84 9.03
N VAL A 215 7.27 -6.90 8.09
CA VAL A 215 6.22 -5.89 7.93
C VAL A 215 5.48 -6.20 6.64
N LEU A 216 4.16 -6.30 6.72
CA LEU A 216 3.26 -6.49 5.59
C LEU A 216 2.45 -5.22 5.40
N LYS A 217 2.57 -4.61 4.23
CA LYS A 217 1.67 -3.54 3.79
C LYS A 217 0.65 -4.13 2.84
N ILE A 218 -0.62 -4.07 3.24
CA ILE A 218 -1.77 -4.63 2.53
C ILE A 218 -2.59 -3.48 1.96
N GLY A 219 -2.95 -3.56 0.68
CA GLY A 219 -3.71 -2.50 0.01
C GLY A 219 -4.28 -2.96 -1.32
N THR A 220 -4.75 -2.01 -2.13
CA THR A 220 -5.20 -2.31 -3.49
C THR A 220 -4.05 -2.78 -4.36
N ARG A 221 -4.38 -3.48 -5.45
CA ARG A 221 -3.42 -3.87 -6.49
C ARG A 221 -2.52 -2.70 -6.94
N GLU A 222 -3.12 -1.55 -7.27
CA GLU A 222 -2.39 -0.39 -7.77
C GLU A 222 -1.38 0.15 -6.75
N MET A 223 -1.76 0.17 -5.46
CA MET A 223 -0.88 0.63 -4.38
C MET A 223 0.33 -0.29 -4.22
N VAL A 224 0.11 -1.61 -4.16
CA VAL A 224 1.18 -2.59 -3.96
C VAL A 224 2.10 -2.67 -5.18
N GLU A 225 1.55 -2.66 -6.39
CA GLU A 225 2.37 -2.64 -7.62
C GLU A 225 3.19 -1.35 -7.73
N THR A 226 2.62 -0.21 -7.36
CA THR A 226 3.35 1.07 -7.34
C THR A 226 4.47 1.03 -6.30
N GLU A 227 4.20 0.52 -5.10
CA GLU A 227 5.21 0.39 -4.06
C GLU A 227 6.36 -0.53 -4.48
N CYS A 228 6.08 -1.70 -5.06
CA CYS A 228 7.11 -2.62 -5.56
C CYS A 228 7.95 -1.97 -6.67
N ARG A 229 7.30 -1.33 -7.66
CA ARG A 229 8.01 -0.61 -8.73
C ARG A 229 8.90 0.50 -8.18
N ASN A 230 8.41 1.25 -7.20
CA ASN A 230 9.16 2.32 -6.57
C ASN A 230 10.34 1.80 -5.75
N TYR A 231 10.14 0.69 -5.03
CA TYR A 231 11.22 0.02 -4.32
C TYR A 231 12.34 -0.40 -5.27
N ASP A 232 12.00 -1.14 -6.32
CA ASP A 232 12.95 -1.66 -7.30
C ASP A 232 13.68 -0.54 -8.05
N ARG A 233 12.96 0.50 -8.47
CA ARG A 233 13.55 1.58 -9.28
C ARG A 233 14.36 2.58 -8.46
N HIS A 234 13.94 2.84 -7.23
CA HIS A 234 14.46 3.98 -6.45
C HIS A 234 15.07 3.56 -5.12
N ALA A 235 14.36 2.78 -4.29
CA ALA A 235 14.83 2.41 -2.96
C ALA A 235 16.11 1.55 -3.02
N GLN A 236 16.21 0.63 -3.98
CA GLN A 236 17.41 -0.21 -4.19
C GLN A 236 18.69 0.58 -4.55
N ARG A 237 18.57 1.87 -4.94
CA ARG A 237 19.73 2.75 -5.18
C ARG A 237 20.34 3.29 -3.89
N LEU A 238 19.65 3.16 -2.77
CA LEU A 238 20.15 3.56 -1.45
C LEU A 238 21.06 2.48 -0.87
N ASN A 239 21.77 2.84 0.20
CA ASN A 239 22.51 1.86 0.99
C ASN A 239 21.55 0.80 1.56
N GLU A 240 21.94 -0.47 1.61
CA GLU A 240 21.13 -1.56 2.17
C GLU A 240 20.68 -1.31 3.61
N ARG A 241 21.41 -0.48 4.37
CA ARG A 241 21.04 -0.08 5.74
C ARG A 241 19.90 0.94 5.79
N ALA A 242 19.58 1.61 4.70
CA ALA A 242 18.55 2.64 4.63
C ALA A 242 17.14 2.07 4.41
N THR A 243 17.05 0.86 3.88
CA THR A 243 15.78 0.26 3.46
C THR A 243 15.67 -1.16 4.01
N PRO A 244 14.57 -1.56 4.65
CA PRO A 244 14.33 -2.97 4.92
C PRO A 244 14.36 -3.78 3.63
N ARG A 245 14.78 -5.04 3.76
CA ARG A 245 14.88 -5.97 2.63
C ARG A 245 13.49 -6.39 2.17
N LEU A 246 13.14 -6.10 0.93
CA LEU A 246 11.94 -6.66 0.28
C LEU A 246 12.03 -8.19 0.26
N LEU A 247 10.95 -8.83 0.71
CA LEU A 247 10.86 -10.29 0.81
C LEU A 247 10.06 -10.90 -0.33
N GLU A 248 8.85 -10.40 -0.55
CA GLU A 248 7.94 -10.79 -1.64
C GLU A 248 6.73 -9.85 -1.67
N ASP A 249 6.02 -9.88 -2.78
CA ASP A 249 4.64 -9.45 -2.90
C ASP A 249 3.67 -10.64 -3.07
N ILE A 250 2.47 -10.49 -2.52
CA ILE A 250 1.41 -11.49 -2.50
C ILE A 250 0.24 -10.92 -3.27
N ARG A 251 0.01 -11.48 -4.46
CA ARG A 251 -1.00 -11.00 -5.42
C ARG A 251 -2.24 -11.87 -5.51
N PHE A 252 -2.22 -13.03 -4.84
CA PHE A 252 -3.19 -14.10 -5.08
C PHE A 252 -3.75 -14.62 -3.76
N GLY A 253 -4.96 -15.19 -3.84
CA GLY A 253 -5.60 -15.91 -2.74
C GLY A 253 -6.42 -15.05 -1.77
N ALA A 254 -6.58 -13.74 -2.03
CA ALA A 254 -7.37 -12.83 -1.18
C ALA A 254 -8.20 -11.79 -1.96
N GLY A 255 -8.65 -12.15 -3.17
CA GLY A 255 -9.49 -11.29 -4.00
C GLY A 255 -8.75 -10.04 -4.51
N PRO A 256 -9.29 -8.82 -4.33
CA PRO A 256 -8.76 -7.61 -4.97
C PRO A 256 -7.62 -6.93 -4.22
N ILE A 257 -7.25 -7.41 -3.02
CA ILE A 257 -6.20 -6.81 -2.20
C ILE A 257 -4.90 -7.61 -2.29
N TYR A 258 -3.79 -6.89 -2.36
CA TYR A 258 -2.45 -7.44 -2.43
C TYR A 258 -1.68 -7.09 -1.16
N ALA A 259 -0.55 -7.77 -0.94
CA ALA A 259 0.41 -7.41 0.09
C ALA A 259 1.81 -7.25 -0.49
N VAL A 260 2.61 -6.35 0.08
CA VAL A 260 4.08 -6.36 -0.03
C VAL A 260 4.67 -6.59 1.34
N SER A 261 5.72 -7.40 1.42
CA SER A 261 6.36 -7.77 2.67
C SER A 261 7.84 -7.43 2.71
N TYR A 262 8.28 -6.94 3.86
CA TYR A 262 9.67 -6.56 4.12
C TYR A 262 10.19 -7.26 5.37
N ARG A 263 11.47 -7.63 5.36
CA ARG A 263 12.16 -8.12 6.56
C ARG A 263 12.51 -6.90 7.42
N LEU A 264 12.01 -6.92 8.66
CA LEU A 264 12.31 -5.89 9.64
C LEU A 264 13.03 -6.52 10.84
N ALA A 265 14.18 -5.96 11.22
CA ALA A 265 14.87 -6.41 12.42
C ALA A 265 14.07 -6.02 13.68
N GLU A 266 14.10 -6.87 14.71
CA GLU A 266 13.33 -6.63 15.94
C GLU A 266 13.72 -5.34 16.67
N THR A 267 14.92 -4.84 16.41
CA THR A 267 15.51 -3.67 17.06
C THR A 267 14.86 -2.35 16.66
N TYR A 268 14.12 -2.30 15.54
CA TYR A 268 13.41 -1.10 15.09
C TYR A 268 12.08 -0.97 15.85
N THR A 269 12.12 -0.29 16.99
CA THR A 269 10.97 -0.15 17.90
C THR A 269 10.38 1.23 17.94
N ASN A 270 11.12 2.26 17.50
CA ASN A 270 10.67 3.64 17.61
C ASN A 270 10.47 4.32 16.26
N THR A 271 9.52 5.25 16.20
CA THR A 271 9.40 6.21 15.09
C THR A 271 10.21 7.47 15.38
N MET A 272 10.52 8.26 14.35
CA MET A 272 11.17 9.55 14.55
C MET A 272 10.32 10.53 15.37
N PHE A 273 8.99 10.40 15.35
CA PHE A 273 8.12 11.22 16.22
C PHE A 273 8.36 10.92 17.71
N GLU A 274 8.47 9.64 18.07
CA GLU A 274 8.74 9.21 19.45
C GLU A 274 10.14 9.66 19.88
N VAL A 275 11.16 9.43 19.03
CA VAL A 275 12.53 9.83 19.35
C VAL A 275 12.66 11.35 19.48
N ALA A 276 11.97 12.14 18.64
CA ALA A 276 11.97 13.60 18.74
C ALA A 276 11.30 14.10 20.03
N LEU A 277 10.21 13.46 20.46
CA LEU A 277 9.51 13.79 21.70
C LEU A 277 10.36 13.45 22.94
N GLU A 278 11.00 12.28 22.94
CA GLU A 278 11.80 11.81 24.07
C GLU A 278 13.14 12.54 24.19
N ASN A 279 13.85 12.72 23.08
CA ASN A 279 15.18 13.29 23.06
C ASN A 279 15.49 13.97 21.71
N SER A 280 15.27 15.29 21.67
CA SER A 280 15.50 16.11 20.49
C SER A 280 16.95 16.11 19.99
N GLU A 281 17.96 16.00 20.86
CA GLU A 281 19.36 15.91 20.44
C GLU A 281 19.67 14.57 19.75
N ARG A 282 19.11 13.48 20.28
CA ARG A 282 19.17 12.16 19.65
C ARG A 282 18.50 12.18 18.28
N ALA A 283 17.31 12.75 18.19
CA ALA A 283 16.59 12.91 16.92
C ALA A 283 17.39 13.75 15.90
N ALA A 284 18.06 14.82 16.33
CA ALA A 284 18.93 15.62 15.46
C ALA A 284 20.09 14.81 14.85
N LYS A 285 20.72 13.93 15.65
CA LYS A 285 21.77 13.02 15.17
C LYS A 285 21.23 12.00 14.19
N VAL A 286 20.06 11.42 14.48
CA VAL A 286 19.38 10.48 13.57
C VAL A 286 19.01 11.15 12.25
N ALA A 287 18.47 12.37 12.26
CA ALA A 287 18.16 13.13 11.06
C ALA A 287 19.42 13.37 10.20
N THR A 288 20.54 13.68 10.83
CA THR A 288 21.83 13.85 10.13
C THR A 288 22.33 12.55 9.50
N SER A 289 22.20 11.42 10.22
CA SER A 289 22.52 10.08 9.69
C SER A 289 21.62 9.71 8.51
N ALA A 290 20.31 9.98 8.62
CA ALA A 290 19.34 9.77 7.56
C ALA A 290 19.67 10.59 6.30
N ASP A 291 20.13 11.84 6.47
CA ASP A 291 20.60 12.68 5.36
C ASP A 291 21.75 12.05 4.60
N ALA A 292 22.72 11.44 5.30
CA ALA A 292 23.80 10.70 4.65
C ALA A 292 23.30 9.45 3.89
N LEU A 293 22.34 8.72 4.45
CA LEU A 293 21.77 7.53 3.81
C LEU A 293 20.98 7.85 2.54
N LEU A 294 20.34 9.03 2.47
CA LEU A 294 19.59 9.50 1.30
C LEU A 294 20.47 10.21 0.25
N ALA A 295 21.77 10.38 0.49
CA ALA A 295 22.69 11.04 -0.45
C ALA A 295 22.71 10.44 -1.87
N PRO A 296 22.67 9.10 -2.05
CA PRO A 296 22.69 8.50 -3.40
C PRO A 296 21.53 8.93 -4.32
N TRP A 297 20.42 9.42 -3.75
CA TRP A 297 19.30 9.94 -4.55
C TRP A 297 19.56 11.32 -5.15
N ARG A 298 20.49 12.10 -4.58
CA ARG A 298 20.80 13.49 -4.96
C ARG A 298 22.18 13.67 -5.59
N GLU A 299 23.07 12.69 -5.46
CA GLU A 299 24.41 12.74 -6.05
C GLU A 299 24.35 12.87 -7.58
N GLY A 300 25.17 13.77 -8.13
CA GLY A 300 25.27 13.99 -9.58
C GLY A 300 24.06 14.66 -10.23
N VAL A 301 23.08 15.13 -9.45
CA VAL A 301 21.86 15.75 -9.97
C VAL A 301 22.08 17.25 -10.25
N HIS A 302 21.69 17.68 -11.46
CA HIS A 302 21.75 19.08 -11.85
C HIS A 302 20.62 19.92 -11.25
N GLU A 303 20.91 21.20 -11.05
CA GLU A 303 19.90 22.18 -10.67
C GLU A 303 19.17 22.73 -11.91
N THR A 304 17.87 22.95 -11.79
CA THR A 304 17.00 23.41 -12.87
C THR A 304 16.14 24.58 -12.39
N ARG A 305 15.82 25.50 -13.31
CA ARG A 305 14.88 26.59 -13.01
C ARG A 305 13.45 26.11 -13.20
N ARG A 306 12.66 26.10 -12.13
CA ARG A 306 11.25 25.68 -12.14
C ARG A 306 10.36 26.74 -11.52
N THR A 307 9.06 26.67 -11.76
CA THR A 307 8.12 27.56 -11.08
C THR A 307 7.74 26.99 -9.71
N ILE A 308 7.30 27.86 -8.78
CA ILE A 308 6.73 27.40 -7.50
C ILE A 308 5.50 26.50 -7.76
N ARG A 309 4.77 26.73 -8.86
CA ARG A 309 3.71 25.83 -9.33
C ARG A 309 4.19 24.39 -9.53
N ASP A 310 5.35 24.21 -10.17
CA ASP A 310 5.88 22.87 -10.47
C ASP A 310 6.25 22.12 -9.18
N ILE A 311 6.78 22.84 -8.19
CA ILE A 311 7.05 22.30 -6.85
C ILE A 311 5.74 21.89 -6.16
N ARG A 312 4.72 22.76 -6.13
CA ARG A 312 3.42 22.45 -5.52
C ARG A 312 2.76 21.23 -6.17
N ARG A 313 2.76 21.15 -7.50
CA ARG A 313 2.10 20.06 -8.26
C ARG A 313 2.61 18.68 -7.87
N ARG A 314 3.81 18.59 -7.28
CA ARG A 314 4.33 17.34 -6.71
C ARG A 314 3.52 16.81 -5.53
N MET A 315 2.84 17.69 -4.79
CA MET A 315 2.10 17.37 -3.56
C MET A 315 0.60 17.62 -3.65
N LEU A 316 0.19 18.62 -4.41
CA LEU A 316 -1.19 19.06 -4.49
C LEU A 316 -1.50 19.48 -5.92
N ASN A 317 -2.53 18.90 -6.53
CA ASN A 317 -2.93 19.23 -7.89
C ASN A 317 -3.63 20.61 -7.98
N ASP A 318 -3.75 21.14 -9.20
CA ASP A 318 -4.27 22.49 -9.45
C ASP A 318 -5.75 22.63 -9.05
N GLU A 319 -6.55 21.58 -9.24
CA GLU A 319 -7.98 21.60 -8.89
C GLU A 319 -8.19 21.75 -7.39
N LYS A 320 -7.50 20.93 -6.58
CA LYS A 320 -7.53 21.04 -5.11
C LYS A 320 -6.97 22.39 -4.66
N THR A 321 -5.92 22.88 -5.32
CA THR A 321 -5.33 24.20 -5.03
C THR A 321 -6.33 25.32 -5.26
N ALA A 322 -7.08 25.30 -6.37
CA ALA A 322 -8.11 26.30 -6.65
C ALA A 322 -9.23 26.29 -5.59
N LYS A 323 -9.66 25.09 -5.16
CA LYS A 323 -10.64 24.93 -4.07
C LYS A 323 -10.14 25.53 -2.75
N ILE A 324 -8.90 25.25 -2.38
CA ILE A 324 -8.27 25.82 -1.17
C ILE A 324 -8.13 27.34 -1.31
N ALA A 325 -7.69 27.83 -2.46
CA ALA A 325 -7.49 29.25 -2.70
C ALA A 325 -8.79 30.04 -2.53
N ALA A 326 -9.89 29.53 -3.10
CA ALA A 326 -11.21 30.13 -2.95
C ALA A 326 -11.70 30.09 -1.49
N LYS A 327 -11.52 28.95 -0.80
CA LYS A 327 -11.97 28.77 0.58
C LYS A 327 -11.28 29.70 1.58
N TYR A 328 -9.99 29.97 1.39
CA TYR A 328 -9.17 30.74 2.32
C TYR A 328 -8.75 32.13 1.79
N GLY A 329 -9.34 32.59 0.69
CA GLY A 329 -9.10 33.93 0.13
C GLY A 329 -7.68 34.15 -0.41
N LEU A 330 -7.02 33.11 -0.91
CA LEU A 330 -5.63 33.15 -1.37
C LEU A 330 -5.51 33.57 -2.85
N ASN A 331 -6.13 34.71 -3.20
CA ASN A 331 -6.24 35.20 -4.60
C ASN A 331 -4.88 35.50 -5.26
N TRP A 332 -3.81 35.59 -4.46
CA TRP A 332 -2.45 35.86 -4.90
C TRP A 332 -1.70 34.62 -5.41
N ILE A 333 -2.23 33.40 -5.21
CA ILE A 333 -1.52 32.14 -5.54
C ILE A 333 -1.07 32.11 -7.00
N GLY A 334 -1.90 32.57 -7.94
CA GLY A 334 -1.56 32.55 -9.36
C GLY A 334 -0.27 33.32 -9.69
N SER A 335 -0.12 34.53 -9.14
CA SER A 335 1.07 35.36 -9.37
C SER A 335 2.27 34.85 -8.57
N PHE A 336 2.06 34.36 -7.34
CA PHE A 336 3.09 33.72 -6.53
C PHE A 336 3.69 32.50 -7.20
N GLU A 337 2.84 31.58 -7.65
CA GLU A 337 3.26 30.32 -8.26
C GLU A 337 3.97 30.47 -9.60
N SER A 338 3.77 31.58 -10.30
CA SER A 338 4.45 31.88 -11.56
C SER A 338 5.93 32.24 -11.40
N ARG A 339 6.37 32.55 -10.17
CA ARG A 339 7.75 32.96 -9.91
C ARG A 339 8.71 31.78 -10.10
N PRO A 340 9.83 31.99 -10.81
CA PRO A 340 10.83 30.96 -10.98
C PRO A 340 11.76 30.86 -9.76
N VAL A 341 12.15 29.64 -9.43
CA VAL A 341 13.07 29.26 -8.35
C VAL A 341 14.10 28.29 -8.91
N GLN A 342 15.35 28.42 -8.47
CA GLN A 342 16.39 27.43 -8.76
C GLN A 342 16.17 26.23 -7.85
N VAL A 343 16.09 25.03 -8.42
CA VAL A 343 15.70 23.81 -7.72
C VAL A 343 16.64 22.67 -8.06
N ARG A 344 17.11 21.92 -7.06
CA ARG A 344 17.72 20.61 -7.28
C ARG A 344 16.59 19.58 -7.39
N TRP A 345 16.40 18.98 -8.56
CA TRP A 345 15.26 18.09 -8.84
C TRP A 345 15.72 16.64 -8.92
N CYS A 346 15.52 15.88 -7.86
CA CYS A 346 16.08 14.53 -7.69
C CYS A 346 15.00 13.52 -7.27
N CYS A 347 15.43 12.28 -6.98
CA CYS A 347 14.56 11.31 -6.34
C CYS A 347 14.28 11.75 -4.89
N VAL A 348 13.02 11.70 -4.47
CA VAL A 348 12.55 12.05 -3.13
C VAL A 348 11.59 10.98 -2.63
N HIS A 349 11.49 10.82 -1.32
CA HIS A 349 10.55 9.93 -0.67
C HIS A 349 9.10 10.35 -0.93
N GLY A 350 8.82 11.65 -0.88
CA GLY A 350 7.52 12.22 -1.24
C GLY A 350 6.44 12.15 -0.15
N ASP A 351 6.69 11.42 0.94
CA ASP A 351 5.86 11.33 2.15
C ASP A 351 6.73 11.15 3.41
N PHE A 352 7.78 11.97 3.52
CA PHE A 352 8.84 11.80 4.51
C PHE A 352 8.48 12.40 5.88
N HIS A 353 7.50 11.80 6.56
CA HIS A 353 7.13 12.19 7.93
C HIS A 353 7.75 11.27 8.98
N GLY A 354 7.70 11.66 10.26
CA GLY A 354 8.38 10.94 11.34
C GLY A 354 7.95 9.47 11.51
N GLY A 355 6.70 9.13 11.15
CA GLY A 355 6.20 7.75 11.13
C GLY A 355 6.81 6.83 10.05
N ASN A 356 7.34 7.39 8.95
CA ASN A 356 7.96 6.62 7.86
C ASN A 356 9.48 6.45 8.05
N MET A 357 9.98 6.84 9.22
CA MET A 357 11.36 6.63 9.65
C MET A 357 11.37 5.83 10.95
N LEU A 358 11.78 4.56 10.86
CA LEU A 358 11.93 3.69 12.03
C LEU A 358 13.38 3.75 12.51
N ILE A 359 13.57 3.71 13.83
CA ILE A 359 14.86 3.90 14.48
C ILE A 359 15.11 2.71 15.39
N ASP A 360 16.31 2.15 15.29
CA ASP A 360 16.74 1.05 16.16
C ASP A 360 17.39 1.53 17.46
N ASN A 361 17.71 0.57 18.33
CA ASN A 361 18.38 0.84 19.62
C ASN A 361 19.80 1.44 19.48
N ASN A 362 20.39 1.43 18.29
CA ASN A 362 21.71 2.00 17.99
C ASN A 362 21.62 3.31 17.18
N ASP A 363 20.44 3.93 17.12
CA ASP A 363 20.16 5.16 16.37
C ASP A 363 20.35 5.02 14.86
N ALA A 364 20.26 3.80 14.32
CA ALA A 364 20.24 3.56 12.89
C ALA A 364 18.82 3.80 12.35
N PRO A 365 18.63 4.71 11.38
CA PRO A 365 17.33 4.91 10.75
C PRO A 365 17.15 3.98 9.53
N ILE A 366 15.90 3.54 9.33
CA ILE A 366 15.42 2.96 8.07
C ILE A 366 14.18 3.70 7.59
N PHE A 367 13.96 3.69 6.29
CA PHE A 367 12.83 4.35 5.64
C PHE A 367 11.84 3.31 5.12
N ILE A 368 10.55 3.56 5.32
CA ILE A 368 9.45 2.69 4.91
C ILE A 368 8.39 3.50 4.15
N ASP A 369 7.43 2.81 3.53
CA ASP A 369 6.38 3.40 2.71
C ASP A 369 6.91 4.07 1.43
N TYR A 370 7.04 3.26 0.38
CA TYR A 370 7.63 3.73 -0.87
C TYR A 370 6.59 4.17 -1.91
N GLY A 371 5.31 4.28 -1.53
CA GLY A 371 4.21 4.56 -2.45
C GLY A 371 4.37 5.89 -3.19
N ASP A 372 4.90 6.90 -2.49
CA ASP A 372 5.04 8.26 -3.01
C ASP A 372 6.45 8.58 -3.53
N ILE A 373 7.37 7.61 -3.61
CA ILE A 373 8.71 7.88 -4.16
C ILE A 373 8.60 8.33 -5.61
N GLY A 374 9.36 9.37 -5.95
CA GLY A 374 9.48 9.81 -7.34
C GLY A 374 10.38 11.01 -7.48
N GLU A 375 10.32 11.68 -8.62
CA GLU A 375 11.08 12.91 -8.82
C GLU A 375 10.42 14.09 -8.09
N GLY A 376 11.24 14.97 -7.50
CA GLY A 376 10.77 16.13 -6.76
C GLY A 376 11.90 17.08 -6.36
N PRO A 377 11.58 18.19 -5.68
CA PRO A 377 12.58 19.10 -5.15
C PRO A 377 13.34 18.43 -4.00
N ALA A 378 14.67 18.46 -4.04
CA ALA A 378 15.53 17.74 -3.11
C ALA A 378 15.31 18.13 -1.63
N SER A 379 14.87 19.36 -1.37
CA SER A 379 14.61 19.81 0.00
C SER A 379 13.26 19.36 0.56
N ILE A 380 12.37 18.76 -0.24
CA ILE A 380 10.97 18.54 0.15
C ILE A 380 10.83 17.59 1.33
N ASP A 381 11.56 16.48 1.33
CA ASP A 381 11.46 15.44 2.35
C ASP A 381 11.81 15.99 3.74
N TRP A 382 12.87 16.78 3.84
CA TRP A 382 13.29 17.41 5.10
C TRP A 382 12.31 18.46 5.61
N VAL A 383 11.70 19.20 4.69
CA VAL A 383 10.63 20.15 5.05
C VAL A 383 9.38 19.42 5.53
N MET A 384 9.03 18.29 4.91
CA MET A 384 7.94 17.43 5.39
C MET A 384 8.26 16.89 6.78
N LEU A 385 9.47 16.37 7.00
CA LEU A 385 9.90 15.81 8.27
C LEU A 385 9.83 16.85 9.39
N GLU A 386 10.35 18.06 9.14
CA GLU A 386 10.29 19.20 10.07
C GLU A 386 8.84 19.56 10.44
N LEU A 387 7.99 19.79 9.45
CA LEU A 387 6.64 20.31 9.67
C LEU A 387 5.61 19.23 10.00
N SER A 388 5.93 17.95 9.78
CA SER A 388 5.05 16.83 10.12
C SER A 388 4.79 16.73 11.63
N ILE A 389 5.69 17.22 12.48
CA ILE A 389 5.44 17.27 13.94
C ILE A 389 4.20 18.10 14.31
N LEU A 390 3.79 19.05 13.45
CA LEU A 390 2.64 19.93 13.67
C LEU A 390 1.38 19.41 13.01
N PHE A 391 1.52 18.87 11.80
CA PHE A 391 0.39 18.59 10.91
C PHE A 391 0.04 17.11 10.80
N HIS A 392 0.99 16.19 11.00
CA HIS A 392 0.71 14.76 10.97
C HIS A 392 -0.09 14.35 12.23
N PRO A 393 -1.10 13.44 12.15
CA PRO A 393 -1.87 12.97 13.30
C PRO A 393 -1.02 12.51 14.49
N ASP A 394 0.05 11.77 14.20
CA ASP A 394 1.01 11.29 15.20
C ASP A 394 2.16 12.28 15.48
N GLY A 395 2.08 13.50 14.96
CA GLY A 395 3.10 14.53 15.16
C GLY A 395 3.21 14.92 16.64
N CYS A 396 4.43 14.91 17.18
CA CYS A 396 4.68 15.10 18.61
C CYS A 396 4.34 16.51 19.15
N ALA A 397 4.15 17.51 18.27
CA ALA A 397 3.73 18.87 18.61
C ALA A 397 2.33 19.19 18.05
N ARG A 398 1.58 18.18 17.59
CA ARG A 398 0.23 18.38 17.11
C ARG A 398 -0.69 18.71 18.28
N GLY A 399 -1.39 19.84 18.17
CA GLY A 399 -2.31 20.31 19.21
C GLY A 399 -1.64 20.92 20.45
N SER A 400 -0.30 21.04 20.48
CA SER A 400 0.39 21.79 21.55
C SER A 400 0.23 23.30 21.37
N ASP A 401 0.52 24.07 22.43
CA ASP A 401 0.52 25.55 22.39
C ASP A 401 1.66 26.13 21.54
N TRP A 402 2.76 25.40 21.43
CA TRP A 402 3.85 25.68 20.50
C TRP A 402 3.54 25.07 19.12
N PRO A 403 3.90 25.72 18.00
CA PRO A 403 4.41 27.09 17.88
C PRO A 403 3.30 28.14 17.97
N THR A 404 3.63 29.36 18.40
CA THR A 404 2.68 30.49 18.32
C THR A 404 2.46 30.91 16.85
N LEU A 405 1.43 31.73 16.59
CA LEU A 405 1.21 32.30 15.25
C LEU A 405 2.36 33.22 14.81
N GLU A 406 3.05 33.85 15.76
CA GLU A 406 4.23 34.65 15.50
C GLU A 406 5.42 33.78 15.07
N ASN A 407 5.68 32.67 15.79
CA ASN A 407 6.69 31.69 15.38
C ASN A 407 6.38 31.17 13.96
N CYS A 408 5.12 30.79 13.69
CA CYS A 408 4.69 30.31 12.38
C CYS A 408 4.89 31.34 11.27
N SER A 409 4.55 32.62 11.53
CA SER A 409 4.70 33.72 10.57
C SER A 409 6.16 34.04 10.23
N ASN A 410 7.10 33.55 11.05
CA ASN A 410 8.54 33.70 10.89
C ASN A 410 9.23 32.35 10.63
N TRP A 411 8.52 31.34 10.12
CA TRP A 411 9.07 30.00 9.85
C TRP A 411 10.41 29.99 9.07
N SER A 412 10.61 30.95 8.17
CA SER A 412 11.86 31.09 7.40
C SER A 412 13.09 31.37 8.27
N ASP A 413 12.90 31.96 9.45
CA ASP A 413 13.92 32.16 10.48
C ASP A 413 13.82 31.02 11.49
N ILE A 414 14.81 30.12 11.48
CA ILE A 414 14.81 28.94 12.34
C ILE A 414 14.97 29.30 13.83
N ASP A 415 15.62 30.42 14.15
CA ASP A 415 15.83 30.85 15.54
C ASP A 415 14.51 31.32 16.15
N VAL A 416 13.71 32.04 15.36
CA VAL A 416 12.38 32.51 15.77
C VAL A 416 11.36 31.37 15.74
N PHE A 417 11.37 30.52 14.70
CA PHE A 417 10.41 29.43 14.60
C PHE A 417 10.56 28.41 15.73
N ALA A 418 11.81 28.04 16.04
CA ALA A 418 12.14 27.06 17.06
C ALA A 418 12.40 27.67 18.44
N SER A 419 11.91 28.89 18.72
CA SER A 419 11.94 29.47 20.07
C SER A 419 10.99 28.71 21.00
N ASP A 420 11.32 28.67 22.28
CA ASP A 420 10.43 28.19 23.36
C ASP A 420 9.94 26.74 23.19
N THR A 421 10.77 25.88 22.60
CA THR A 421 10.49 24.44 22.46
C THR A 421 11.72 23.59 22.79
N SER A 422 11.51 22.38 23.30
CA SER A 422 12.58 21.38 23.45
C SER A 422 12.98 20.74 22.12
N LEU A 423 12.17 20.92 21.06
CA LEU A 423 12.39 20.33 19.74
C LEU A 423 13.44 21.08 18.90
N THR A 424 14.05 22.14 19.42
CA THR A 424 14.98 23.01 18.67
C THR A 424 16.14 22.26 18.00
N PRO A 425 16.88 21.34 18.67
CA PRO A 425 17.92 20.56 18.00
C PRO A 425 17.41 19.79 16.77
N TYR A 426 16.30 19.07 16.91
CA TYR A 426 15.68 18.30 15.82
C TYR A 426 15.23 19.19 14.66
N LEU A 427 14.55 20.30 14.95
CA LEU A 427 14.07 21.25 13.95
C LEU A 427 15.22 21.85 13.13
N ARG A 428 16.31 22.25 13.81
CA ARG A 428 17.52 22.76 13.15
C ARG A 428 18.16 21.71 12.25
N ALA A 429 18.28 20.46 12.73
CA ALA A 429 18.85 19.39 11.94
C ALA A 429 18.04 19.11 10.65
N CYS A 430 16.70 19.13 10.74
CA CYS A 430 15.83 19.01 9.56
C CYS A 430 16.02 20.19 8.61
N ARG A 431 16.03 21.43 9.13
CA ARG A 431 16.21 22.64 8.32
C ARG A 431 17.57 22.67 7.62
N ASP A 432 18.63 22.30 8.33
CA ASP A 432 19.99 22.23 7.79
C ASP A 432 20.09 21.16 6.70
N ALA A 433 19.46 19.99 6.89
CA ALA A 433 19.37 18.97 5.87
C ALA A 433 18.59 19.44 4.63
N ALA A 434 17.48 20.17 4.81
CA ALA A 434 16.74 20.79 3.71
C ALA A 434 17.61 21.76 2.91
N HIS A 435 18.41 22.59 3.59
CA HIS A 435 19.32 23.53 2.94
C HIS A 435 20.51 22.84 2.24
N ARG A 436 21.06 21.76 2.81
CA ARG A 436 22.11 20.97 2.15
C ARG A 436 21.58 20.26 0.90
N ALA A 437 20.36 19.72 0.99
CA ALA A 437 19.75 18.97 -0.09
C ALA A 437 19.30 19.87 -1.25
N GLY A 438 18.68 21.02 -0.96
CA GLY A 438 18.17 21.95 -1.97
C GLY A 438 19.25 22.79 -2.65
N ALA A 439 18.85 23.50 -3.70
CA ALA A 439 19.68 24.48 -4.42
C ALA A 439 19.80 25.82 -3.67
N GLY A 440 18.89 26.11 -2.74
CA GLY A 440 18.98 27.29 -1.89
C GLY A 440 17.72 27.59 -1.07
N PRO A 441 17.72 28.68 -0.27
CA PRO A 441 16.63 29.00 0.65
C PRO A 441 15.26 29.18 -0.01
N ARG A 442 15.23 29.63 -1.27
CA ARG A 442 13.98 29.80 -2.03
C ARG A 442 13.34 28.47 -2.42
N GLU A 443 14.13 27.42 -2.65
CA GLU A 443 13.61 26.06 -2.85
C GLU A 443 12.97 25.57 -1.55
N VAL A 444 13.70 25.66 -0.44
CA VAL A 444 13.23 25.25 0.90
C VAL A 444 11.91 25.94 1.26
N ALA A 445 11.82 27.25 1.03
CA ALA A 445 10.60 28.03 1.25
C ALA A 445 9.45 27.60 0.31
N ALA A 446 9.72 27.36 -0.98
CA ALA A 446 8.70 26.90 -1.91
C ALA A 446 8.18 25.49 -1.57
N CYS A 447 9.05 24.62 -1.07
CA CYS A 447 8.72 23.31 -0.53
C CYS A 447 7.80 23.41 0.70
N ALA A 448 8.08 24.33 1.63
CA ALA A 448 7.22 24.56 2.79
C ALA A 448 5.86 25.12 2.39
N TYR A 449 5.82 26.05 1.43
CA TYR A 449 4.57 26.49 0.83
C TYR A 449 3.76 25.31 0.27
N ALA A 450 4.38 24.45 -0.54
CA ALA A 450 3.72 23.30 -1.15
C ALA A 450 3.17 22.32 -0.11
N TYR A 451 3.98 21.96 0.89
CA TYR A 451 3.59 21.04 1.95
C TYR A 451 2.46 21.62 2.82
N VAL A 452 2.58 22.86 3.29
CA VAL A 452 1.59 23.47 4.18
C VAL A 452 0.28 23.79 3.46
N LEU A 453 0.34 24.18 2.18
CA LEU A 453 -0.87 24.36 1.37
C LEU A 453 -1.65 23.05 1.22
N ARG A 454 -0.97 21.90 1.07
CA ARG A 454 -1.61 20.57 1.07
C ARG A 454 -2.37 20.32 2.39
N GLN A 455 -1.84 20.76 3.53
CA GLN A 455 -2.48 20.56 4.83
C GLN A 455 -3.84 21.29 4.95
N LEU A 456 -4.03 22.39 4.21
CA LEU A 456 -5.33 23.08 4.19
C LEU A 456 -6.47 22.20 3.63
N ASN A 457 -6.17 21.08 2.96
CA ASN A 457 -7.16 20.12 2.47
C ASN A 457 -7.76 19.22 3.57
N TYR A 458 -7.10 19.03 4.71
CA TYR A 458 -7.57 18.11 5.76
C TYR A 458 -8.35 18.86 6.85
N GLU A 459 -9.54 18.40 7.22
CA GLU A 459 -10.43 19.16 8.13
C GLU A 459 -9.85 19.39 9.52
N ASP A 460 -9.07 18.43 10.01
CA ASP A 460 -8.46 18.34 11.34
C ASP A 460 -7.14 19.12 11.48
N THR A 461 -6.70 19.80 10.42
CA THR A 461 -5.50 20.65 10.42
C THR A 461 -5.75 22.00 11.08
N ASP A 462 -4.79 22.47 11.89
CA ASP A 462 -4.75 23.85 12.40
C ASP A 462 -4.56 24.85 11.25
N LYS A 463 -5.67 25.46 10.83
CA LYS A 463 -5.71 26.41 9.71
C LYS A 463 -4.99 27.72 10.02
N ALA A 464 -4.99 28.16 11.28
CA ALA A 464 -4.39 29.42 11.66
C ALA A 464 -2.86 29.33 11.54
N ARG A 465 -2.25 28.25 12.07
CA ARG A 465 -0.82 27.99 11.91
C ARG A 465 -0.42 27.78 10.46
N ALA A 466 -1.18 26.99 9.72
CA ALA A 466 -0.91 26.75 8.30
C ALA A 466 -0.91 28.06 7.48
N LEU A 467 -1.92 28.92 7.66
CA LEU A 467 -1.99 30.21 6.98
C LEU A 467 -0.87 31.17 7.42
N ALA A 468 -0.49 31.17 8.70
CA ALA A 468 0.63 31.96 9.20
C ALA A 468 1.96 31.57 8.52
N ILE A 469 2.26 30.26 8.42
CA ILE A 469 3.46 29.77 7.71
C ILE A 469 3.41 30.14 6.24
N ILE A 470 2.28 29.91 5.54
CA ILE A 470 2.14 30.25 4.11
C ILE A 470 2.42 31.75 3.87
N ASN A 471 1.88 32.63 4.72
CA ASN A 471 2.09 34.07 4.59
C ASN A 471 3.54 34.47 4.92
N GLY A 472 4.16 33.86 5.93
CA GLY A 472 5.57 34.05 6.26
C GLY A 472 6.49 33.68 5.09
N VAL A 473 6.30 32.48 4.54
CA VAL A 473 7.02 31.97 3.36
C VAL A 473 6.83 32.87 2.14
N LYS A 474 5.60 33.32 1.89
CA LYS A 474 5.31 34.25 0.79
C LYS A 474 6.14 35.53 0.92
N ARG A 475 6.13 36.17 2.09
CA ARG A 475 6.91 37.39 2.34
C ARG A 475 8.41 37.16 2.14
N PHE A 476 8.94 36.05 2.65
CA PHE A 476 10.34 35.70 2.48
C PHE A 476 10.73 35.60 0.99
N ILE A 477 9.94 34.90 0.19
CA ILE A 477 10.22 34.74 -1.25
C ILE A 477 10.08 36.06 -2.01
N GLU A 478 9.13 36.93 -1.63
CA GLU A 478 8.91 38.22 -2.28
C GLU A 478 9.98 39.27 -1.95
N VAL A 479 10.59 39.21 -0.77
CA VAL A 479 11.71 40.10 -0.39
C VAL A 479 13.04 39.61 -0.97
N ALA A 480 13.18 38.30 -1.19
CA ALA A 480 14.39 37.68 -1.78
C ALA A 480 14.46 37.75 -3.31
N THR A 481 13.50 38.39 -3.97
CA THR A 481 13.47 38.69 -5.42
C THR A 481 13.69 40.17 -5.66
#